data_AF-A0A0S7ZW44-F1
#
_entry.id   AF-A0A0S7ZW44-F1
#
_cell.length_a   1.000
_cell.length_b   1.000
_cell.length_c   1.000
_cell.angle_alpha   90.00
_cell.angle_beta   90.00
_cell.angle_gamma   90.00
#
_symmetry.space_group_name_H-M   'P 1'
#
loop_
_entity.id
_entity.type
_entity.pdbx_description
1 polymer ?
#
loop_
_entity_poly.entity_id
_entity_poly.type
_entity_poly.pdbx_seq_one_letter_code
_entity_poly.pdbx_strand_id
1 'polypeptide(L)'
;MDAKTAIGEYEPEDWLLDPQQHAARMAPEAGPLQRILQGAAPKVIIEQYEKADAEAGKYQNDYKRIARLEIYLSSIAAIIGAIVLYLASEATSTSDIIRQGLLLVQVLCIAGSVAAKYQIHSNNSFINWQQSRTAAETARIELFETVCGLRKDSPKETAQGDELPLLPLQLEYFLRYQLRVQLNYYNQRGEQHKKAARQYVTIGSAITFIATVGASLGGMAADFGDWVSVAALAGLVAPVLLAAQTSLSRLNQDERNAARYAITHRHLQNYEKKADTIREFANADNVDGVHAYIRSVNELISVEHKEWMEQQMSGTATTTSENRDPA
;
A
#
# COMPACT_ATOMS: atom_id res chain seq x y z
N MET A 1 -30.49 -21.76 -15.04
CA MET A 1 -29.18 -21.26 -14.57
C MET A 1 -29.41 -20.49 -13.27
N ASP A 2 -28.51 -20.53 -12.31
CA ASP A 2 -28.64 -19.74 -11.08
C ASP A 2 -27.91 -18.39 -11.19
N ALA A 3 -28.16 -17.47 -10.24
CA ALA A 3 -27.55 -16.14 -10.24
C ALA A 3 -26.02 -16.21 -10.16
N LYS A 4 -25.46 -17.14 -9.40
CA LYS A 4 -24.01 -17.30 -9.25
C LYS A 4 -23.34 -17.63 -10.58
N THR A 5 -23.90 -18.60 -11.31
CA THR A 5 -23.43 -19.00 -12.64
C THR A 5 -23.60 -17.86 -13.65
N ALA A 6 -24.72 -17.13 -13.58
CA ALA A 6 -25.01 -16.01 -14.47
C ALA A 6 -24.03 -14.84 -14.31
N ILE A 7 -23.63 -14.54 -13.07
CA ILE A 7 -22.62 -13.53 -12.77
C ILE A 7 -21.23 -14.00 -13.20
N GLY A 8 -20.94 -15.30 -13.06
CA GLY A 8 -19.71 -15.98 -13.45
C GLY A 8 -18.83 -16.39 -12.27
N GLU A 9 -17.89 -17.31 -12.51
CA GLU A 9 -17.07 -17.90 -11.46
C GLU A 9 -15.98 -16.95 -10.93
N TYR A 10 -15.61 -17.17 -9.68
CA TYR A 10 -14.55 -16.45 -9.02
C TYR A 10 -13.20 -17.15 -9.26
N GLU A 11 -12.18 -16.37 -9.58
CA GLU A 11 -10.81 -16.86 -9.77
C GLU A 11 -9.91 -16.41 -8.61
N PRO A 12 -8.98 -17.25 -8.11
CA PRO A 12 -8.04 -16.86 -7.05
C PRO A 12 -7.12 -15.69 -7.41
N GLU A 13 -6.96 -15.43 -8.72
CA GLU A 13 -6.16 -14.34 -9.27
C GLU A 13 -6.98 -13.05 -9.47
N ASP A 14 -8.28 -13.07 -9.14
CA ASP A 14 -9.18 -11.92 -9.22
C ASP A 14 -9.03 -11.05 -7.95
N TRP A 15 -7.99 -10.21 -7.94
CA TRP A 15 -7.72 -9.26 -6.84
C TRP A 15 -7.64 -7.80 -7.31
N LEU A 16 -7.85 -7.55 -8.60
CA LEU A 16 -7.94 -6.23 -9.22
C LEU A 16 -9.37 -6.02 -9.71
N LEU A 17 -9.99 -4.92 -9.30
CA LEU A 17 -11.33 -4.57 -9.72
C LEU A 17 -11.28 -3.95 -11.12
N ASP A 18 -12.05 -4.51 -12.07
CA ASP A 18 -12.16 -4.00 -13.45
C ASP A 18 -13.64 -3.82 -13.84
N PRO A 19 -14.28 -2.74 -13.35
CA PRO A 19 -15.72 -2.55 -13.50
C PRO A 19 -16.20 -2.43 -14.94
N GLN A 20 -15.34 -1.94 -15.85
CA GLN A 20 -15.69 -1.77 -17.26
C GLN A 20 -16.07 -3.10 -17.92
N GLN A 21 -15.44 -4.19 -17.50
CA GLN A 21 -15.67 -5.51 -18.08
C GLN A 21 -16.81 -6.27 -17.41
N HIS A 22 -17.33 -5.82 -16.26
CA HIS A 22 -18.30 -6.59 -15.48
C HIS A 22 -19.56 -6.93 -16.27
N ALA A 23 -20.17 -5.95 -16.94
CA ALA A 23 -21.40 -6.17 -17.71
C ALA A 23 -21.18 -7.13 -18.90
N ALA A 24 -20.03 -7.01 -19.58
CA ALA A 24 -19.69 -7.82 -20.75
C ALA A 24 -19.37 -9.29 -20.40
N ARG A 25 -18.95 -9.55 -19.15
CA ARG A 25 -18.62 -10.90 -18.66
C ARG A 25 -19.83 -11.69 -18.16
N MET A 26 -20.99 -11.05 -18.00
CA MET A 26 -22.21 -11.69 -17.48
C MET A 26 -22.94 -12.47 -18.57
N ALA A 27 -23.64 -13.53 -18.16
CA ALA A 27 -24.54 -14.26 -19.05
C ALA A 27 -25.79 -13.42 -19.41
N PRO A 28 -26.43 -13.66 -20.57
CA PRO A 28 -27.63 -12.93 -21.00
C PRO A 28 -28.78 -12.93 -19.98
N GLU A 29 -28.93 -14.00 -19.21
CA GLU A 29 -29.97 -14.16 -18.19
C GLU A 29 -29.78 -13.21 -16.99
N ALA A 30 -28.60 -12.59 -16.85
CA ALA A 30 -28.35 -11.49 -15.93
C ALA A 30 -28.71 -10.10 -16.51
N GLY A 31 -29.52 -10.08 -17.58
CA GLY A 31 -29.93 -8.89 -18.33
C GLY A 31 -30.35 -7.67 -17.49
N PRO A 32 -31.15 -7.80 -16.40
CA PRO A 32 -31.51 -6.66 -15.56
C PRO A 32 -30.29 -5.97 -14.95
N LEU A 33 -29.33 -6.75 -14.45
CA LEU A 33 -28.12 -6.21 -13.86
C LEU A 33 -27.17 -5.63 -14.91
N GLN A 34 -27.07 -6.27 -16.08
CA GLN A 34 -26.30 -5.73 -17.21
C GLN A 34 -26.81 -4.34 -17.61
N ARG A 35 -28.14 -4.15 -17.69
CA ARG A 35 -28.75 -2.85 -17.98
C ARG A 35 -28.41 -1.80 -16.93
N ILE A 36 -28.46 -2.15 -15.63
CA ILE A 36 -28.02 -1.26 -14.55
C ILE A 36 -26.57 -0.83 -14.76
N LEU A 37 -25.64 -1.79 -14.93
CA LEU A 37 -24.21 -1.51 -15.10
C LEU A 37 -23.89 -0.70 -16.37
N GLN A 38 -24.67 -0.87 -17.43
CA GLN A 38 -24.53 -0.11 -18.67
C GLN A 38 -25.18 1.28 -18.61
N GLY A 39 -25.95 1.56 -17.56
CA GLY A 39 -26.58 2.84 -17.30
C GLY A 39 -25.59 3.99 -17.12
N ALA A 40 -26.08 5.22 -17.29
CA ALA A 40 -25.24 6.41 -17.22
C ALA A 40 -24.60 6.60 -15.83
N ALA A 41 -25.33 6.34 -14.75
CA ALA A 41 -24.82 6.59 -13.39
C ALA A 41 -23.64 5.66 -13.03
N PRO A 42 -23.72 4.31 -13.18
CA PRO A 42 -22.56 3.45 -12.91
C PRO A 42 -21.36 3.76 -13.80
N LYS A 43 -21.56 4.08 -15.09
CA LYS A 43 -20.47 4.47 -16.00
C LYS A 43 -19.68 5.67 -15.48
N VAL A 44 -20.35 6.73 -15.05
CA VAL A 44 -19.70 7.92 -14.48
C VAL A 44 -18.91 7.55 -13.23
N ILE A 45 -19.46 6.72 -12.35
CA ILE A 45 -18.78 6.29 -11.11
C ILE A 45 -17.55 5.42 -11.44
N ILE A 46 -17.65 4.53 -12.43
CA ILE A 46 -16.54 3.68 -12.90
C ILE A 46 -15.39 4.55 -13.42
N GLU A 47 -15.68 5.54 -14.27
CA GLU A 47 -14.68 6.47 -14.79
C GLU A 47 -13.99 7.26 -13.65
N GLN A 48 -14.76 7.69 -12.65
CA GLN A 48 -14.21 8.35 -11.46
C GLN A 48 -13.30 7.43 -10.65
N TYR A 49 -13.72 6.18 -10.43
CA TYR A 49 -12.94 5.16 -9.74
C TYR A 49 -11.59 4.93 -10.43
N GLU A 50 -11.60 4.65 -11.73
CA GLU A 50 -10.38 4.33 -12.49
C GLU A 50 -9.41 5.49 -12.54
N LYS A 51 -9.93 6.70 -12.76
CA LYS A 51 -9.11 7.92 -12.74
C LYS A 51 -8.45 8.10 -11.37
N ALA A 52 -9.23 8.00 -10.29
CA ALA A 52 -8.72 8.18 -8.94
C ALA A 52 -7.71 7.08 -8.55
N ASP A 53 -7.94 5.83 -8.94
CA ASP A 53 -7.04 4.71 -8.65
C ASP A 53 -5.71 4.84 -9.42
N ALA A 54 -5.77 5.22 -10.70
CA ALA A 54 -4.58 5.48 -11.51
C ALA A 54 -3.75 6.65 -10.96
N GLU A 55 -4.41 7.74 -10.57
CA GLU A 55 -3.75 8.89 -9.91
C GLU A 55 -3.12 8.49 -8.58
N ALA A 56 -3.82 7.70 -7.76
CA ALA A 56 -3.30 7.19 -6.49
C ALA A 56 -2.02 6.36 -6.69
N GLY A 57 -2.02 5.47 -7.68
CA GLY A 57 -0.84 4.67 -8.05
C GLY A 57 0.34 5.54 -8.50
N LYS A 58 0.08 6.55 -9.33
CA LYS A 58 1.11 7.50 -9.78
C LYS A 58 1.73 8.26 -8.61
N TYR A 59 0.91 8.89 -7.76
CA TYR A 59 1.39 9.68 -6.63
C TYR A 59 2.13 8.82 -5.59
N GLN A 60 1.68 7.59 -5.35
CA GLN A 60 2.38 6.65 -4.48
C GLN A 60 3.77 6.33 -5.03
N ASN A 61 3.87 6.03 -6.33
CA ASN A 61 5.13 5.68 -6.97
C ASN A 61 6.11 6.85 -6.97
N ASP A 62 5.64 8.06 -7.28
CA ASP A 62 6.45 9.28 -7.23
C ASP A 62 6.97 9.55 -5.82
N TYR A 63 6.10 9.49 -4.81
CA TYR A 63 6.48 9.66 -3.40
C TYR A 63 7.55 8.64 -2.98
N LYS A 64 7.32 7.34 -3.23
CA LYS A 64 8.25 6.28 -2.85
C LYS A 64 9.58 6.37 -3.60
N ARG A 65 9.56 6.75 -4.88
CA ARG A 65 10.79 6.91 -5.67
C ARG A 65 11.67 8.02 -5.09
N ILE A 66 11.10 9.19 -4.82
CA ILE A 66 11.87 10.33 -4.31
C ILE A 66 12.33 10.08 -2.87
N ALA A 67 11.49 9.48 -2.03
CA ALA A 67 11.87 9.08 -0.67
C ALA A 67 13.01 8.06 -0.63
N ARG A 68 13.01 7.06 -1.53
CA ARG A 68 14.13 6.12 -1.65
C ARG A 68 15.40 6.81 -2.10
N LEU A 69 15.31 7.73 -3.06
CA LEU A 69 16.46 8.51 -3.52
C LEU A 69 17.08 9.32 -2.38
N GLU A 70 16.26 9.98 -1.56
CA GLU A 70 16.71 10.72 -0.38
C GLU A 70 17.45 9.80 0.62
N ILE A 71 16.87 8.64 0.93
CA ILE A 71 17.49 7.65 1.83
C ILE A 71 18.83 7.16 1.27
N TYR A 72 18.90 6.85 -0.03
CA TYR A 72 20.15 6.37 -0.64
C TYR A 72 21.23 7.45 -0.67
N LEU A 73 20.90 8.68 -1.05
CA LEU A 73 21.86 9.77 -1.13
C LEU A 73 22.42 10.14 0.26
N SER A 74 21.56 10.24 1.28
CA SER A 74 22.00 10.49 2.66
C SER A 74 22.88 9.35 3.20
N SER A 75 22.52 8.10 2.91
CA SER A 75 23.31 6.93 3.32
C SER A 75 24.68 6.88 2.64
N ILE A 76 24.73 7.12 1.32
CA ILE A 76 25.99 7.17 0.55
C ILE A 76 26.87 8.30 1.09
N ALA A 77 26.32 9.49 1.35
CA ALA A 77 27.08 10.60 1.91
C ALA A 77 27.69 10.27 3.28
N ALA A 78 26.94 9.58 4.15
CA ALA A 78 27.42 9.17 5.47
C ALA A 78 28.52 8.08 5.37
N ILE A 79 28.38 7.11 4.46
CA ILE A 79 29.40 6.09 4.19
C ILE A 79 30.68 6.74 3.68
N ILE A 80 30.58 7.66 2.71
CA ILE A 80 31.74 8.40 2.21
C ILE A 80 32.41 9.19 3.33
N GLY A 81 31.63 9.81 4.22
CA GLY A 81 32.17 10.49 5.40
C GLY A 81 32.98 9.57 6.31
N ALA A 82 32.48 8.36 6.58
CA ALA A 82 33.22 7.36 7.35
C ALA A 82 34.52 6.94 6.67
N ILE A 83 34.50 6.73 5.34
CA ILE A 83 35.70 6.39 4.55
C ILE A 83 36.71 7.54 4.58
N VAL A 84 36.26 8.80 4.44
CA VAL A 84 37.12 9.98 4.47
C VAL A 84 37.81 10.12 5.84
N LEU A 85 37.08 9.88 6.93
CA LEU A 85 37.66 9.89 8.28
C LEU A 85 38.71 8.80 8.46
N TYR A 86 38.44 7.60 7.95
CA TYR A 86 39.38 6.48 7.95
C TYR A 86 40.64 6.78 7.13
N LEU A 87 40.51 7.33 5.93
CA LEU A 87 41.67 7.70 5.11
C LEU A 87 42.50 8.82 5.76
N ALA A 88 41.85 9.72 6.50
CA ALA A 88 42.54 10.78 7.23
C ALA A 88 43.41 10.26 8.37
N SER A 89 43.12 9.08 8.95
CA SER A 89 43.97 8.48 9.99
C SER A 89 45.23 7.79 9.45
N GLU A 90 45.28 7.44 8.16
CA GLU A 90 46.36 6.63 7.56
C GLU A 90 47.58 7.42 7.04
N ALA A 91 47.72 8.71 7.35
CA ALA A 91 48.92 9.55 7.18
C ALA A 91 49.78 9.36 5.89
N THR A 92 49.17 9.13 4.71
CA THR A 92 49.89 8.98 3.43
C THR A 92 49.51 10.06 2.40
N SER A 93 50.47 10.58 1.62
CA SER A 93 50.24 11.66 0.64
C SER A 93 49.30 11.28 -0.52
N THR A 94 49.26 10.00 -0.92
CA THR A 94 48.33 9.49 -1.96
C THR A 94 46.86 9.59 -1.52
N SER A 95 46.59 9.68 -0.21
CA SER A 95 45.24 9.80 0.32
C SER A 95 44.59 11.16 0.02
N ASP A 96 45.36 12.22 -0.24
CA ASP A 96 44.82 13.58 -0.31
C ASP A 96 43.92 13.82 -1.55
N ILE A 97 44.33 13.36 -2.73
CA ILE A 97 43.54 13.51 -3.97
C ILE A 97 42.26 12.68 -3.90
N ILE A 98 42.37 11.41 -3.46
CA ILE A 98 41.22 10.51 -3.30
C ILE A 98 40.24 11.10 -2.29
N ARG A 99 40.75 11.62 -1.15
CA ARG A 99 39.94 12.27 -0.12
C ARG A 99 39.19 13.49 -0.65
N GLN A 100 39.86 14.36 -1.42
CA GLN A 100 39.20 15.52 -2.04
C GLN A 100 38.09 15.10 -3.03
N GLY A 101 38.34 14.08 -3.85
CA GLY A 101 37.32 13.53 -4.75
C GLY A 101 36.11 12.98 -3.99
N LEU A 102 36.36 12.21 -2.92
CA LEU A 102 35.30 11.67 -2.05
C LEU A 102 34.49 12.78 -1.37
N LEU A 103 35.14 13.83 -0.85
CA LEU A 103 34.46 14.98 -0.26
C LEU A 103 33.55 15.69 -1.26
N LEU A 104 33.98 15.86 -2.52
CA LEU A 104 33.14 16.43 -3.56
C LEU A 104 31.89 15.57 -3.81
N VAL A 105 32.05 14.25 -3.94
CA VAL A 105 30.92 13.32 -4.11
C VAL A 105 29.98 13.38 -2.90
N GLN A 106 30.53 13.43 -1.68
CA GLN A 106 29.74 13.57 -0.45
C GLN A 106 28.87 14.84 -0.48
N VAL A 107 29.45 15.98 -0.83
CA VAL A 107 28.71 17.26 -0.94
C VAL A 107 27.59 17.15 -1.97
N LEU A 108 27.85 16.55 -3.13
CA LEU A 108 26.83 16.34 -4.16
C LEU A 108 25.70 15.42 -3.67
N CYS A 109 26.01 14.35 -2.94
CA CYS A 109 25.02 13.46 -2.34
C CYS A 109 24.17 14.20 -1.30
N ILE A 110 24.78 15.02 -0.43
CA ILE A 110 24.04 15.81 0.56
C ILE A 110 23.11 16.81 -0.15
N ALA A 111 23.61 17.56 -1.13
CA ALA A 111 22.81 18.50 -1.89
C ALA A 111 21.63 17.81 -2.59
N GLY A 112 21.86 16.65 -3.20
CA GLY A 112 20.82 15.84 -3.83
C GLY A 112 19.79 15.31 -2.82
N SER A 113 20.22 14.90 -1.62
CA SER A 113 19.33 14.46 -0.54
C SER A 113 18.42 15.60 -0.06
N VAL A 114 18.97 16.80 0.11
CA VAL A 114 18.21 18.00 0.48
C VAL A 114 17.21 18.36 -0.62
N ALA A 115 17.64 18.32 -1.90
CA ALA A 115 16.75 18.57 -3.03
C ALA A 115 15.60 17.54 -3.12
N ALA A 116 15.90 16.25 -2.93
CA ALA A 116 14.89 15.19 -2.89
C ALA A 116 13.90 15.40 -1.73
N LYS A 117 14.39 15.74 -0.53
CA LYS A 117 13.56 16.06 0.63
C LYS A 117 12.65 17.27 0.38
N TYR A 118 13.19 18.33 -0.23
CA TYR A 118 12.41 19.49 -0.64
C TYR A 118 11.32 19.09 -1.64
N GLN A 119 11.66 18.27 -2.65
CA GLN A 119 10.72 17.80 -3.66
C GLN A 119 9.57 16.96 -3.06
N ILE A 120 9.84 16.13 -2.05
CA ILE A 120 8.80 15.37 -1.32
C ILE A 120 7.78 16.33 -0.71
N HIS A 121 8.24 17.43 -0.09
CA HIS A 121 7.37 18.43 0.53
C HIS A 121 6.66 19.31 -0.52
N SER A 122 7.35 19.79 -1.54
CA SER A 122 6.78 20.73 -2.51
C SER A 122 5.71 20.08 -3.39
N ASN A 123 5.87 18.80 -3.73
CA ASN A 123 4.97 18.12 -4.66
C ASN A 123 3.67 17.64 -4.00
N ASN A 124 3.58 17.67 -2.67
CA ASN A 124 2.44 17.13 -1.90
C ASN A 124 2.04 15.70 -2.34
N SER A 125 2.97 14.90 -2.89
CA SER A 125 2.65 13.61 -3.51
C SER A 125 1.99 12.65 -2.53
N PHE A 126 2.35 12.73 -1.26
CA PHE A 126 1.72 11.95 -0.21
C PHE A 126 0.25 12.33 0.03
N ILE A 127 -0.04 13.63 0.14
CA ILE A 127 -1.41 14.15 0.33
C ILE A 127 -2.27 13.82 -0.90
N ASN A 128 -1.74 14.03 -2.10
CA ASN A 128 -2.44 13.72 -3.34
C ASN A 128 -2.69 12.22 -3.47
N TRP A 129 -1.72 11.36 -3.11
CA TRP A 129 -1.92 9.92 -3.05
C TRP A 129 -3.08 9.55 -2.12
N GLN A 130 -3.11 10.11 -0.91
CA GLN A 130 -4.16 9.86 0.07
C GLN A 130 -5.55 10.32 -0.41
N GLN A 131 -5.63 11.50 -1.01
CA GLN A 131 -6.87 12.05 -1.55
C GLN A 131 -7.39 11.21 -2.72
N SER A 132 -6.54 10.89 -3.69
CA SER A 132 -6.92 10.04 -4.83
C SER A 132 -7.30 8.63 -4.37
N ARG A 133 -6.61 8.06 -3.37
CA ARG A 133 -6.98 6.74 -2.83
C ARG A 133 -8.34 6.77 -2.13
N THR A 134 -8.63 7.84 -1.40
CA THR A 134 -9.95 8.04 -0.77
C THR A 134 -11.04 8.20 -1.83
N ALA A 135 -10.80 9.01 -2.86
CA ALA A 135 -11.73 9.18 -3.96
C ALA A 135 -12.01 7.85 -4.68
N ALA A 136 -10.99 7.03 -4.91
CA ALA A 136 -11.16 5.69 -5.49
C ALA A 136 -12.02 4.78 -4.60
N GLU A 137 -11.75 4.73 -3.30
CA GLU A 137 -12.55 3.88 -2.39
C GLU A 137 -14.00 4.38 -2.25
N THR A 138 -14.21 5.70 -2.20
CA THR A 138 -15.55 6.30 -2.21
C THR A 138 -16.31 5.95 -3.48
N ALA A 139 -15.70 6.13 -4.66
CA ALA A 139 -16.32 5.77 -5.94
C ALA A 139 -16.61 4.26 -6.03
N ARG A 140 -15.70 3.41 -5.52
CA ARG A 140 -15.92 1.97 -5.44
C ARG A 140 -17.15 1.63 -4.61
N ILE A 141 -17.28 2.17 -3.41
CA ILE A 141 -18.44 1.93 -2.54
C ILE A 141 -19.72 2.45 -3.20
N GLU A 142 -19.67 3.68 -3.72
CA GLU A 142 -20.79 4.30 -4.43
C GLU A 142 -21.27 3.46 -5.63
N LEU A 143 -20.34 2.84 -6.37
CA LEU A 143 -20.66 1.93 -7.47
C LEU A 143 -21.49 0.75 -6.96
N PHE A 144 -21.01 0.06 -5.92
CA PHE A 144 -21.70 -1.11 -5.39
C PHE A 144 -23.05 -0.75 -4.75
N GLU A 145 -23.13 0.38 -4.05
CA GLU A 145 -24.41 0.86 -3.50
C GLU A 145 -25.42 1.22 -4.59
N THR A 146 -24.98 1.85 -5.68
CA THR A 146 -25.82 2.19 -6.83
C THR A 146 -26.30 0.94 -7.55
N VAL A 147 -25.40 -0.01 -7.82
CA VAL A 147 -25.73 -1.24 -8.55
C VAL A 147 -26.64 -2.15 -7.72
N CYS A 148 -26.43 -2.21 -6.40
CA CYS A 148 -27.21 -3.05 -5.51
C CYS A 148 -28.50 -2.39 -4.99
N GLY A 149 -28.87 -1.20 -5.47
CA GLY A 149 -30.15 -0.58 -5.10
C GLY A 149 -30.20 0.04 -3.69
N LEU A 150 -29.04 0.27 -3.05
CA LEU A 150 -28.98 0.84 -1.70
C LEU A 150 -29.28 2.34 -1.69
N ARG A 151 -29.09 3.02 -2.82
CA ARG A 151 -29.37 4.46 -2.96
C ARG A 151 -30.76 4.71 -3.51
N LYS A 152 -31.36 5.83 -3.11
CA LYS A 152 -32.73 6.22 -3.54
C LYS A 152 -32.82 6.46 -5.05
N ASP A 153 -31.75 6.94 -5.65
CA ASP A 153 -31.57 7.24 -7.08
C ASP A 153 -31.04 6.05 -7.89
N SER A 154 -30.89 4.87 -7.26
CA SER A 154 -30.43 3.67 -7.96
C SER A 154 -31.38 3.32 -9.12
N PRO A 155 -30.85 2.95 -10.30
CA PRO A 155 -31.66 2.44 -11.39
C PRO A 155 -32.52 1.26 -10.94
N LYS A 156 -33.80 1.25 -11.33
CA LYS A 156 -34.71 0.14 -11.07
C LYS A 156 -34.93 -0.61 -12.37
N GLU A 157 -34.67 -1.90 -12.34
CA GLU A 157 -34.90 -2.80 -13.46
C GLU A 157 -35.78 -3.96 -13.01
N THR A 158 -36.58 -4.48 -13.92
CA THR A 158 -37.38 -5.68 -13.72
C THR A 158 -36.90 -6.75 -14.69
N ALA A 159 -36.92 -8.02 -14.25
CA ALA A 159 -36.65 -9.16 -15.11
C ALA A 159 -37.65 -9.21 -16.29
N GLN A 160 -37.13 -9.52 -17.47
CA GLN A 160 -37.89 -9.66 -18.71
C GLN A 160 -37.73 -11.08 -19.25
N GLY A 161 -38.85 -11.75 -19.59
CA GLY A 161 -38.81 -13.11 -20.15
C GLY A 161 -38.13 -14.12 -19.22
N ASP A 162 -37.09 -14.77 -19.73
CA ASP A 162 -36.33 -15.81 -19.02
C ASP A 162 -35.17 -15.25 -18.15
N GLU A 163 -35.11 -13.93 -17.96
CA GLU A 163 -34.12 -13.28 -17.09
C GLU A 163 -34.31 -13.65 -15.62
N LEU A 164 -33.20 -13.69 -14.88
CA LEU A 164 -33.21 -13.99 -13.45
C LEU A 164 -33.70 -12.80 -12.60
N PRO A 165 -34.27 -13.06 -11.41
CA PRO A 165 -34.64 -12.00 -10.48
C PRO A 165 -33.45 -11.12 -10.09
N LEU A 166 -33.69 -9.80 -9.99
CA LEU A 166 -32.63 -8.81 -9.82
C LEU A 166 -31.90 -8.93 -8.47
N LEU A 167 -32.61 -9.16 -7.36
CA LEU A 167 -32.01 -9.16 -6.02
C LEU A 167 -30.95 -10.28 -5.84
N PRO A 168 -31.19 -11.54 -6.23
CA PRO A 168 -30.15 -12.57 -6.28
C PRO A 168 -28.94 -12.18 -7.17
N LEU A 169 -29.18 -11.56 -8.33
CA LEU A 169 -28.10 -11.10 -9.21
C LEU A 169 -27.24 -10.02 -8.55
N GLN A 170 -27.86 -9.03 -7.91
CA GLN A 170 -27.17 -7.96 -7.17
C GLN A 170 -26.32 -8.52 -6.02
N LEU A 171 -26.86 -9.48 -5.26
CA LEU A 171 -26.10 -10.14 -4.21
C LEU A 171 -24.89 -10.89 -4.77
N GLU A 172 -25.05 -11.73 -5.79
CA GLU A 172 -23.93 -12.49 -6.35
C GLU A 172 -22.88 -11.58 -7.01
N TYR A 173 -23.31 -10.48 -7.63
CA TYR A 173 -22.43 -9.43 -8.12
C TYR A 173 -21.59 -8.82 -7.00
N PHE A 174 -22.23 -8.46 -5.88
CA PHE A 174 -21.55 -7.92 -4.72
C PHE A 174 -20.57 -8.94 -4.11
N LEU A 175 -21.01 -10.18 -3.92
CA LEU A 175 -20.17 -11.25 -3.37
C LEU A 175 -18.93 -11.49 -4.24
N ARG A 176 -19.09 -11.57 -5.57
CA ARG A 176 -17.98 -11.78 -6.50
C ARG A 176 -17.04 -10.58 -6.53
N TYR A 177 -17.55 -9.41 -6.91
CA TYR A 177 -16.69 -8.28 -7.30
C TYR A 177 -16.33 -7.34 -6.14
N GLN A 178 -17.11 -7.33 -5.05
CA GLN A 178 -16.75 -6.57 -3.84
C GLN A 178 -16.07 -7.46 -2.82
N LEU A 179 -16.78 -8.44 -2.26
CA LEU A 179 -16.30 -9.20 -1.11
C LEU A 179 -15.10 -10.08 -1.45
N ARG A 180 -15.22 -10.94 -2.47
CA ARG A 180 -14.19 -11.92 -2.82
C ARG A 180 -12.94 -11.28 -3.42
N VAL A 181 -13.10 -10.26 -4.26
CA VAL A 181 -11.96 -9.45 -4.76
C VAL A 181 -11.20 -8.83 -3.60
N GLN A 182 -11.89 -8.28 -2.59
CA GLN A 182 -11.23 -7.72 -1.40
C GLN A 182 -10.55 -8.81 -0.56
N LEU A 183 -11.17 -9.97 -0.39
CA LEU A 183 -10.55 -11.11 0.28
C LEU A 183 -9.22 -11.50 -0.37
N ASN A 184 -9.21 -11.63 -1.70
CA ASN A 184 -7.99 -11.92 -2.43
C ASN A 184 -6.96 -10.81 -2.29
N TYR A 185 -7.37 -9.56 -2.45
CA TYR A 185 -6.51 -8.41 -2.32
C TYR A 185 -5.80 -8.41 -0.95
N TYR A 186 -6.55 -8.52 0.14
CA TYR A 186 -5.98 -8.50 1.49
C TYR A 186 -5.11 -9.73 1.79
N ASN A 187 -5.50 -10.91 1.32
CA ASN A 187 -4.68 -12.12 1.48
C ASN A 187 -3.34 -11.99 0.75
N GLN A 188 -3.37 -11.67 -0.56
CA GLN A 188 -2.17 -11.60 -1.39
C GLN A 188 -1.24 -10.46 -0.96
N ARG A 189 -1.80 -9.26 -0.76
CA ARG A 189 -1.02 -8.12 -0.27
C ARG A 189 -0.47 -8.37 1.13
N GLY A 190 -1.23 -9.04 1.99
CA GLY A 190 -0.79 -9.42 3.33
C GLY A 190 0.46 -10.29 3.30
N GLU A 191 0.47 -11.35 2.47
CA GLU A 191 1.64 -12.23 2.34
C GLU A 191 2.83 -11.53 1.65
N GLN A 192 2.59 -10.65 0.67
CA GLN A 192 3.65 -9.83 0.07
C GLN A 192 4.34 -8.94 1.12
N HIS A 193 3.57 -8.22 1.93
CA HIS A 193 4.10 -7.37 3.00
C HIS A 193 4.80 -8.18 4.09
N LYS A 194 4.25 -9.33 4.48
CA LYS A 194 4.89 -10.24 5.45
C LYS A 194 6.24 -10.76 4.97
N LYS A 195 6.35 -11.11 3.69
CA LYS A 195 7.62 -11.52 3.07
C LYS A 195 8.64 -10.37 3.08
N ALA A 196 8.21 -9.17 2.70
CA ALA A 196 9.07 -7.98 2.72
C ALA A 196 9.55 -7.64 4.14
N ALA A 197 8.66 -7.67 5.14
CA ALA A 197 8.99 -7.43 6.54
C ALA A 197 10.06 -8.42 7.05
N ARG A 198 9.91 -9.72 6.72
CA ARG A 198 10.92 -10.74 7.07
C ARG A 198 12.28 -10.44 6.44
N GLN A 199 12.32 -10.04 5.18
CA GLN A 199 13.57 -9.67 4.51
C GLN A 199 14.26 -8.51 5.22
N TYR A 200 13.51 -7.49 5.64
CA TYR A 200 14.05 -6.37 6.39
C TYR A 200 14.64 -6.79 7.74
N VAL A 201 13.97 -7.67 8.49
CA VAL A 201 14.50 -8.21 9.74
C VAL A 201 15.79 -9.00 9.51
N THR A 202 15.82 -9.90 8.52
CA THR A 202 17.01 -10.70 8.20
C THR A 202 18.21 -9.82 7.83
N ILE A 203 18.00 -8.82 6.96
CA ILE A 203 19.06 -7.88 6.56
C ILE A 203 19.51 -7.05 7.75
N GLY A 204 18.58 -6.52 8.55
CA GLY A 204 18.88 -5.74 9.75
C GLY A 204 19.70 -6.53 10.77
N SER A 205 19.33 -7.79 11.04
CA SER A 205 20.10 -8.68 11.94
C SER A 205 21.52 -8.93 11.43
N ALA A 206 21.70 -9.14 10.12
CA ALA A 206 23.02 -9.32 9.53
C ALA A 206 23.89 -8.06 9.66
N ILE A 207 23.32 -6.87 9.41
CA ILE A 207 24.01 -5.58 9.58
C ILE A 207 24.40 -5.37 11.05
N THR A 208 23.50 -5.63 11.99
CA THR A 208 23.77 -5.50 13.44
C THR A 208 24.87 -6.45 13.90
N PHE A 209 24.93 -7.67 13.35
CA PHE A 209 26.02 -8.60 13.63
C PHE A 209 27.35 -8.04 13.13
N ILE A 210 27.41 -7.54 11.88
CA ILE A 210 28.61 -6.90 11.32
C ILE A 210 29.02 -5.68 12.15
N ALA A 211 28.07 -4.85 12.56
CA ALA A 211 28.32 -3.68 13.41
C ALA A 211 28.97 -4.07 14.73
N THR A 212 28.39 -5.06 15.42
CA THR A 212 28.87 -5.55 16.71
C THR A 212 30.27 -6.13 16.60
N VAL A 213 30.49 -7.04 15.64
CA VAL A 213 31.80 -7.67 15.42
C VAL A 213 32.85 -6.63 15.02
N GLY A 214 32.52 -5.73 14.09
CA GLY A 214 33.42 -4.67 13.64
C GLY A 214 33.82 -3.71 14.76
N ALA A 215 32.86 -3.29 15.58
CA ALA A 215 33.11 -2.42 16.73
C ALA A 215 33.95 -3.12 17.81
N SER A 216 33.65 -4.39 18.13
CA SER A 216 34.41 -5.17 19.11
C SER A 216 35.85 -5.39 18.66
N LEU A 217 36.08 -5.73 17.39
CA LEU A 217 37.42 -5.94 16.85
C LEU A 217 38.20 -4.61 16.75
N GLY A 218 37.56 -3.52 16.37
CA GLY A 218 38.18 -2.19 16.31
C GLY A 218 38.77 -1.73 17.65
N GLY A 219 38.15 -2.11 18.77
CA GLY A 219 38.70 -1.86 20.12
C GLY A 219 39.96 -2.64 20.45
N MET A 220 40.28 -3.70 19.70
CA MET A 220 41.44 -4.57 19.89
C MET A 220 42.52 -4.34 18.81
N ALA A 221 42.46 -3.22 18.07
CA ALA A 221 43.34 -2.96 16.93
C ALA A 221 44.84 -3.05 17.23
N ALA A 222 45.26 -2.71 18.46
CA ALA A 222 46.66 -2.79 18.88
C ALA A 222 47.21 -4.23 18.89
N ASP A 223 46.36 -5.24 19.04
CA ASP A 223 46.79 -6.63 19.30
C ASP A 223 46.68 -7.55 18.07
N PHE A 224 45.95 -7.16 17.02
CA PHE A 224 45.60 -8.07 15.91
C PHE A 224 46.09 -7.62 14.52
N GLY A 225 46.70 -6.44 14.38
CA GLY A 225 47.32 -5.98 13.13
C GLY A 225 46.37 -5.32 12.11
N ASP A 226 46.88 -5.01 10.92
CA ASP A 226 46.26 -4.06 9.97
C ASP A 226 44.86 -4.43 9.48
N TRP A 227 44.48 -5.71 9.48
CA TRP A 227 43.13 -6.13 9.04
C TRP A 227 42.01 -5.63 9.98
N VAL A 228 42.34 -5.26 11.22
CA VAL A 228 41.39 -4.69 12.17
C VAL A 228 40.89 -3.32 11.72
N SER A 229 41.71 -2.57 10.99
CA SER A 229 41.36 -1.25 10.45
C SER A 229 40.15 -1.34 9.49
N VAL A 230 40.06 -2.43 8.70
CA VAL A 230 38.91 -2.74 7.83
C VAL A 230 37.68 -3.14 8.65
N ALA A 231 37.86 -3.92 9.72
CA ALA A 231 36.77 -4.29 10.63
C ALA A 231 36.19 -3.06 11.35
N ALA A 232 37.04 -2.11 11.77
CA ALA A 232 36.65 -0.85 12.36
C ALA A 232 35.84 0.02 11.38
N LEU A 233 36.26 0.09 10.11
CA LEU A 233 35.50 0.78 9.06
C LEU A 233 34.11 0.13 8.85
N ALA A 234 34.01 -1.19 8.87
CA ALA A 234 32.73 -1.88 8.82
C ALA A 234 31.83 -1.51 10.02
N GLY A 235 32.41 -1.35 11.21
CA GLY A 235 31.74 -0.85 12.41
C GLY A 235 31.18 0.57 12.26
N LEU A 236 31.84 1.44 11.49
CA LEU A 236 31.35 2.81 11.19
C LEU A 236 30.26 2.83 10.12
N VAL A 237 30.35 1.96 9.11
CA VAL A 237 29.40 1.88 7.99
C VAL A 237 28.09 1.19 8.40
N ALA A 238 28.16 0.17 9.24
CA ALA A 238 27.00 -0.64 9.58
C ALA A 238 25.83 0.14 10.22
N PRO A 239 26.03 1.09 11.15
CA PRO A 239 24.96 1.95 11.67
C PRO A 239 24.24 2.76 10.59
N VAL A 240 24.96 3.23 9.57
CA VAL A 240 24.37 3.97 8.44
C VAL A 240 23.47 3.04 7.62
N LEU A 241 23.94 1.83 7.32
CA LEU A 241 23.14 0.84 6.60
C LEU A 241 21.90 0.41 7.39
N LEU A 242 22.02 0.27 8.72
CA LEU A 242 20.91 -0.05 9.61
C LEU A 242 19.88 1.10 9.64
N ALA A 243 20.33 2.35 9.68
CA ALA A 243 19.46 3.52 9.61
C ALA A 243 18.73 3.58 8.26
N ALA A 244 19.43 3.35 7.15
CA ALA A 244 18.85 3.29 5.80
C ALA A 244 17.78 2.19 5.70
N GLN A 245 18.09 0.99 6.19
CA GLN A 245 17.19 -0.15 6.22
C GLN A 245 15.95 0.13 7.07
N THR A 246 16.13 0.76 8.23
CA THR A 246 15.03 1.20 9.10
C THR A 246 14.15 2.24 8.40
N SER A 247 14.74 3.22 7.72
CA SER A 247 14.01 4.23 6.95
C SER A 247 13.22 3.63 5.79
N LEU A 248 13.80 2.67 5.06
CA LEU A 248 13.11 1.95 3.98
C LEU A 248 11.95 1.09 4.53
N SER A 249 12.16 0.40 5.65
CA SER A 249 11.12 -0.37 6.33
C SER A 249 9.98 0.55 6.79
N ARG A 250 10.29 1.71 7.38
CA ARG A 250 9.29 2.72 7.78
C ARG A 250 8.56 3.32 6.58
N LEU A 251 9.23 3.51 5.44
CA LEU A 251 8.61 4.01 4.21
C LEU A 251 7.56 3.03 3.66
N ASN A 252 7.82 1.72 3.75
CA ASN A 252 6.89 0.71 3.25
C ASN A 252 5.86 0.24 4.30
N GLN A 253 6.16 0.38 5.59
CA GLN A 253 5.35 -0.06 6.73
C GLN A 253 4.91 -1.53 6.62
N ASP A 254 5.79 -2.40 6.10
CA ASP A 254 5.41 -3.76 5.69
C ASP A 254 4.88 -4.61 6.84
N GLU A 255 5.49 -4.58 8.01
CA GLU A 255 5.02 -5.35 9.17
C GLU A 255 3.61 -4.95 9.60
N ARG A 256 3.38 -3.64 9.74
CA ARG A 256 2.08 -3.08 10.09
C ARG A 256 1.02 -3.39 9.02
N ASN A 257 1.37 -3.22 7.74
CA ASN A 257 0.46 -3.52 6.63
C ASN A 257 0.11 -5.02 6.58
N ALA A 258 1.08 -5.91 6.81
CA ALA A 258 0.84 -7.35 6.86
C ALA A 258 -0.15 -7.73 7.99
N ALA A 259 0.08 -7.22 9.21
CA ALA A 259 -0.79 -7.50 10.35
C ALA A 259 -2.22 -7.00 10.10
N ARG A 260 -2.37 -5.77 9.59
CA ARG A 260 -3.67 -5.18 9.27
C ARG A 260 -4.41 -5.98 8.20
N TYR A 261 -3.76 -6.25 7.06
CA TYR A 261 -4.39 -7.01 5.98
C TYR A 261 -4.82 -8.40 6.44
N ALA A 262 -4.05 -9.05 7.33
CA ALA A 262 -4.46 -10.32 7.93
C ALA A 262 -5.67 -10.20 8.88
N ILE A 263 -5.84 -9.07 9.59
CA ILE A 263 -7.03 -8.79 10.42
C ILE A 263 -8.25 -8.56 9.52
N THR A 264 -8.15 -7.64 8.55
CA THR A 264 -9.26 -7.32 7.64
C THR A 264 -9.70 -8.54 6.84
N HIS A 265 -8.76 -9.34 6.33
CA HIS A 265 -9.06 -10.59 5.66
C HIS A 265 -9.87 -11.55 6.54
N ARG A 266 -9.48 -11.75 7.80
CA ARG A 266 -10.24 -12.60 8.75
C ARG A 266 -11.65 -12.06 9.01
N HIS A 267 -11.82 -10.74 9.10
CA HIS A 267 -13.14 -10.14 9.27
C HIS A 267 -14.02 -10.37 8.03
N LEU A 268 -13.50 -10.14 6.82
CA LEU A 268 -14.22 -10.40 5.57
C LEU A 268 -14.57 -11.90 5.40
N GLN A 269 -13.70 -12.81 5.84
CA GLN A 269 -13.98 -14.25 5.80
C GLN A 269 -15.21 -14.61 6.64
N ASN A 270 -15.49 -13.88 7.72
CA ASN A 270 -16.70 -14.09 8.51
C ASN A 270 -17.97 -13.64 7.77
N TYR A 271 -17.88 -12.66 6.86
CA TYR A 271 -18.98 -12.29 5.97
C TYR A 271 -19.16 -13.31 4.84
N GLU A 272 -18.08 -13.85 4.28
CA GLU A 272 -18.17 -14.92 3.26
C GLU A 272 -18.86 -16.17 3.84
N LYS A 273 -18.55 -16.57 5.08
CA LYS A 273 -19.24 -17.69 5.75
C LYS A 273 -20.75 -17.51 5.88
N LYS A 274 -21.25 -16.27 5.82
CA LYS A 274 -22.69 -15.95 5.89
C LYS A 274 -23.34 -15.91 4.50
N ALA A 275 -22.59 -16.08 3.41
CA ALA A 275 -23.09 -15.89 2.05
C ALA A 275 -24.31 -16.77 1.75
N ASP A 276 -24.32 -18.03 2.19
CA ASP A 276 -25.46 -18.94 1.95
C ASP A 276 -26.74 -18.46 2.65
N THR A 277 -26.65 -18.01 3.90
CA THR A 277 -27.80 -17.41 4.61
C THR A 277 -28.31 -16.16 3.91
N ILE A 278 -27.43 -15.33 3.36
CA ILE A 278 -27.85 -14.11 2.64
C ILE A 278 -28.42 -14.45 1.26
N ARG A 279 -28.00 -15.54 0.62
CA ARG A 279 -28.65 -16.08 -0.59
C ARG A 279 -30.08 -16.49 -0.30
N GLU A 280 -30.34 -17.13 0.84
CA GLU A 280 -31.72 -17.46 1.26
C GLU A 280 -32.58 -16.20 1.41
N PHE A 281 -32.02 -15.10 1.95
CA PHE A 281 -32.72 -13.82 2.02
C PHE A 281 -33.00 -13.24 0.63
N ALA A 282 -32.03 -13.27 -0.28
CA ALA A 282 -32.21 -12.78 -1.65
C ALA A 282 -33.27 -13.60 -2.42
N ASN A 283 -33.28 -14.92 -2.25
CA ASN A 283 -34.27 -15.81 -2.88
C ASN A 283 -35.68 -15.64 -2.28
N ALA A 284 -35.78 -15.13 -1.06
CA ALA A 284 -37.05 -14.82 -0.38
C ALA A 284 -37.48 -13.35 -0.58
N ASP A 285 -36.85 -12.61 -1.50
CA ASP A 285 -37.08 -11.17 -1.74
C ASP A 285 -36.94 -10.29 -0.49
N ASN A 286 -36.12 -10.71 0.49
CA ASN A 286 -35.82 -9.92 1.68
C ASN A 286 -34.74 -8.87 1.37
N VAL A 287 -35.18 -7.79 0.72
CA VAL A 287 -34.33 -6.65 0.32
C VAL A 287 -33.59 -6.05 1.52
N ASP A 288 -34.27 -5.84 2.65
CA ASP A 288 -33.68 -5.22 3.83
C ASP A 288 -32.54 -6.06 4.42
N GLY A 289 -32.70 -7.39 4.45
CA GLY A 289 -31.67 -8.31 4.90
C GLY A 289 -30.42 -8.29 4.02
N VAL A 290 -30.60 -8.29 2.70
CA VAL A 290 -29.50 -8.19 1.73
C VAL A 290 -28.80 -6.83 1.82
N HIS A 291 -29.56 -5.74 1.86
CA HIS A 291 -28.99 -4.39 1.98
C HIS A 291 -28.25 -4.18 3.29
N ALA A 292 -28.76 -4.70 4.41
CA ALA A 292 -28.07 -4.63 5.70
C ALA A 292 -26.72 -5.34 5.64
N TYR A 293 -26.65 -6.54 5.03
CA TYR A 293 -25.41 -7.27 4.83
C TYR A 293 -24.40 -6.48 3.99
N ILE A 294 -24.84 -5.95 2.84
CA ILE A 294 -24.00 -5.17 1.92
C ILE A 294 -23.42 -3.94 2.64
N ARG A 295 -24.24 -3.19 3.39
CA ARG A 295 -23.79 -2.02 4.17
C ARG A 295 -22.74 -2.41 5.20
N SER A 296 -22.94 -3.50 5.94
CA SER A 296 -21.97 -3.95 6.94
C SER A 296 -20.61 -4.31 6.33
N VAL A 297 -20.60 -4.93 5.14
CA VAL A 297 -19.34 -5.23 4.43
C VAL A 297 -18.67 -3.93 3.95
N ASN A 298 -19.42 -3.01 3.34
CA ASN A 298 -18.88 -1.72 2.89
C ASN A 298 -18.38 -0.84 4.06
N GLU A 299 -19.05 -0.88 5.21
CA GLU A 299 -18.64 -0.17 6.41
C GLU A 299 -17.32 -0.71 6.94
N LEU A 300 -17.15 -2.04 7.03
CA LEU A 300 -15.88 -2.66 7.41
C LEU A 300 -14.74 -2.21 6.48
N ILE A 301 -14.95 -2.23 5.16
CA ILE A 301 -13.96 -1.79 4.18
C ILE A 301 -13.64 -0.29 4.35
N SER A 302 -14.64 0.54 4.65
CA SER A 302 -14.50 1.97 4.85
C SER A 302 -13.72 2.33 6.12
N VAL A 303 -14.00 1.65 7.24
CA VAL A 303 -13.35 1.91 8.54
C VAL A 303 -11.85 1.70 8.43
N GLU A 304 -11.43 0.60 7.80
CA GLU A 304 -10.01 0.30 7.57
C GLU A 304 -9.30 1.40 6.76
N HIS A 305 -10.01 1.98 5.78
CA HIS A 305 -9.49 3.11 5.00
C HIS A 305 -9.43 4.40 5.82
N LYS A 306 -10.41 4.68 6.69
CA LYS A 306 -10.40 5.86 7.58
C LYS A 306 -9.28 5.78 8.61
N GLU A 307 -9.11 4.65 9.28
CA GLU A 307 -8.03 4.44 10.25
C GLU A 307 -6.65 4.62 9.59
N TRP A 308 -6.51 4.20 8.33
CA TRP A 308 -5.29 4.43 7.56
C TRP A 308 -4.97 5.92 7.40
N MET A 309 -5.98 6.73 7.10
CA MET A 309 -5.85 8.18 6.90
C MET A 309 -5.52 8.88 8.22
N GLU A 310 -6.27 8.60 9.28
CA GLU A 310 -6.12 9.25 10.59
C GLU A 310 -4.74 8.96 11.21
N GLN A 311 -4.28 7.72 11.16
CA GLN A 311 -2.99 7.33 11.71
C GLN A 311 -1.82 7.95 10.93
N GLN A 312 -1.98 8.19 9.63
CA GLN A 312 -0.97 8.87 8.82
C GLN A 312 -0.96 10.39 9.05
N MET A 313 -2.12 11.03 9.19
CA MET A 313 -2.21 12.44 9.56
C MET A 313 -1.60 12.70 10.93
N SER A 314 -1.86 11.81 11.90
CA SER A 314 -1.33 11.92 13.26
C SER A 314 0.20 11.85 13.28
N GLY A 315 0.82 10.98 12.47
CA GLY A 315 2.28 10.91 12.34
C GLY A 315 2.93 12.11 11.63
N THR A 316 2.17 12.81 10.77
CA THR A 316 2.65 13.99 10.03
C THR A 316 2.46 15.29 10.86
N ALA A 317 1.40 15.37 11.66
CA ALA A 317 1.13 16.51 12.53
C ALA A 317 2.21 16.67 13.61
N THR A 318 2.69 15.58 14.22
CA THR A 318 3.76 15.61 15.24
C THR A 318 5.09 16.13 14.68
N THR A 319 5.39 15.89 13.40
CA THR A 319 6.61 16.39 12.74
C THR A 319 6.49 17.84 12.29
N THR A 320 5.27 18.39 12.18
CA THR A 320 5.05 19.78 11.74
C THR A 320 4.91 20.74 12.92
N SER A 321 4.44 20.28 14.09
CA SER A 321 4.35 21.10 15.30
C SER A 321 5.70 21.38 15.97
N GLU A 322 6.72 20.55 15.76
CA GLU A 322 8.08 20.79 16.30
C GLU A 322 8.89 21.84 15.52
N ASN A 323 8.39 22.34 14.38
CA ASN A 323 9.11 23.29 13.51
C ASN A 323 8.43 24.68 13.41
N ARG A 324 7.48 24.98 14.29
CA ARG A 324 6.82 26.29 14.38
C ARG A 324 6.98 26.89 15.78
N ASP A 325 8.21 27.14 16.18
CA ASP A 325 8.54 28.16 17.17
C ASP A 325 9.93 28.75 16.85
N PRO A 326 10.02 29.79 16.03
CA PRO A 326 11.04 30.81 16.22
C PRO A 326 10.50 31.90 17.15
N ALA A 327 11.33 32.26 18.12
CA ALA A 327 11.17 33.41 19.02
C ALA A 327 10.85 34.72 18.29
#